data_AF-A0A1V5RVY4-F1
#
_entry.id   AF-A0A1V5RVY4-F1
#
_cell.length_a   1.000
_cell.length_b   1.000
_cell.length_c   1.000
_cell.angle_alpha   90.00
_cell.angle_beta   90.00
_cell.angle_gamma   90.00
#
_symmetry.space_group_name_H-M   'P 1'
#
loop_
_entity.id
_entity.type
_entity.pdbx_description
1 polymer ?
#
loop_
_entity_poly.entity_id
_entity_poly.type
_entity_poly.pdbx_seq_one_letter_code
_entity_poly.pdbx_strand_id
1 'polypeptide(L)'
;MVVQNGSPKWLERRTFSFTIILETNATPKLKPQRNYRNPIYLAKQYKLMIESGQARNESDLARQIGVSRVTVNHFVTLLKLAPEVIEAVEQMGDPMPKRYVTERKLRSLVKLPSARQRAIIKDLGTVSL
;
A
#
# COMPACT_ATOMS: atom_id res chain seq x y z
N MET A 1 17.42 0.67 -54.13
CA MET A 1 18.48 -0.25 -53.64
C MET A 1 19.79 0.19 -54.25
N VAL A 2 20.73 0.69 -53.44
CA VAL A 2 22.14 0.84 -53.86
C VAL A 2 22.97 0.34 -52.69
N VAL A 3 23.41 -0.92 -52.78
CA VAL A 3 24.40 -1.49 -51.88
C VAL A 3 25.76 -1.18 -52.50
N GLN A 4 26.51 -0.22 -51.94
CA GLN A 4 27.92 -0.10 -52.29
C GLN A 4 28.67 -1.24 -51.61
N ASN A 5 29.00 -2.27 -52.39
CA ASN A 5 29.81 -3.39 -51.95
C ASN A 5 31.30 -3.01 -51.95
N GLY A 6 31.85 -2.87 -50.75
CA GLY A 6 33.21 -3.34 -50.41
C GLY A 6 34.39 -2.41 -50.69
N SER A 7 35.22 -2.22 -49.65
CA SER A 7 36.57 -1.64 -49.72
C SER A 7 37.63 -2.75 -49.96
N PRO A 8 38.62 -2.56 -50.85
CA PRO A 8 39.50 -3.62 -51.37
C PRO A 8 40.79 -3.79 -50.56
N LYS A 9 40.69 -4.09 -49.26
CA LYS A 9 41.87 -4.43 -48.43
C LYS A 9 41.61 -5.67 -47.58
N TRP A 10 42.49 -6.66 -47.72
CA TRP A 10 42.31 -8.03 -47.23
C TRP A 10 43.03 -8.32 -45.89
N LEU A 11 43.44 -7.30 -45.12
CA LEU A 11 44.28 -7.52 -43.93
C LEU A 11 43.93 -6.69 -42.68
N GLU A 12 42.67 -6.35 -42.45
CA GLU A 12 42.22 -5.91 -41.12
C GLU A 12 41.02 -6.75 -40.68
N ARG A 13 41.13 -7.34 -39.49
CA ARG A 13 40.07 -8.14 -38.85
C ARG A 13 38.76 -7.35 -38.89
N ARG A 14 37.77 -7.86 -39.63
CA ARG A 14 36.43 -7.27 -39.76
C ARG A 14 35.67 -7.41 -38.44
N THR A 15 36.01 -6.61 -37.44
CA THR A 15 35.11 -6.36 -36.30
C THR A 15 33.98 -5.50 -36.85
N PHE A 16 32.87 -6.15 -37.21
CA PHE A 16 31.66 -5.44 -37.60
C PHE A 16 31.04 -4.86 -36.33
N SER A 17 31.49 -3.67 -35.92
CA SER A 17 30.89 -2.93 -34.83
C SER A 17 29.67 -2.20 -35.38
N PHE A 18 28.47 -2.72 -35.12
CA PHE A 18 27.27 -1.91 -35.24
C PHE A 18 26.89 -1.41 -33.83
N THR A 19 26.59 -0.12 -33.74
CA THR A 19 26.04 0.49 -32.53
C THR A 19 24.54 0.63 -32.75
N ILE A 20 23.72 -0.11 -32.00
CA ILE A 20 22.27 0.14 -31.99
C ILE A 20 22.02 1.27 -30.99
N ILE A 21 21.57 2.41 -31.51
CA ILE A 21 21.04 3.49 -30.68
C ILE A 21 19.55 3.19 -30.50
N LEU A 22 19.17 2.71 -29.33
CA LEU A 22 17.77 2.54 -28.95
C LEU A 22 17.23 3.90 -28.49
N GLU A 23 16.60 4.63 -29.40
CA GLU A 23 15.84 5.84 -29.03
C GLU A 23 14.60 5.42 -28.24
N THR A 24 14.69 5.45 -26.90
CA THR A 24 13.54 5.26 -26.04
C THR A 24 12.72 6.55 -25.99
N ASN A 25 11.90 6.81 -27.01
CA ASN A 25 10.84 7.84 -26.95
C ASN A 25 9.70 7.44 -26.00
N ALA A 26 10.03 6.88 -24.83
CA ALA A 26 9.07 6.50 -23.82
C ALA A 26 8.77 7.73 -22.95
N THR A 27 7.62 8.36 -23.18
CA THR A 27 7.06 9.32 -22.22
C THR A 27 7.00 8.67 -20.84
N PRO A 28 7.45 9.32 -19.75
CA PRO A 28 7.39 8.72 -18.42
C PRO A 28 5.93 8.42 -18.08
N LYS A 29 5.60 7.13 -17.93
CA LYS A 29 4.26 6.71 -17.51
C LYS A 29 3.97 7.32 -16.13
N LEU A 30 2.93 8.14 -16.05
CA LEU A 30 2.45 8.66 -14.78
C LEU A 30 2.11 7.48 -13.86
N LYS A 31 2.67 7.47 -12.64
CA LYS A 31 2.35 6.43 -11.66
C LYS A 31 0.86 6.54 -11.31
N PRO A 32 0.09 5.44 -11.32
CA PRO A 32 -1.32 5.50 -10.93
C PRO A 32 -1.42 6.03 -9.49
N GLN A 33 -2.34 6.97 -9.27
CA GLN A 33 -2.63 7.45 -7.91
C GLN A 33 -3.21 6.29 -7.11
N ARG A 34 -2.59 5.98 -5.96
CA ARG A 34 -2.98 4.84 -5.12
C ARG A 34 -3.99 5.31 -4.09
N ASN A 35 -5.17 4.71 -4.11
CA ASN A 35 -6.17 4.89 -3.07
C ASN A 35 -5.94 3.87 -1.96
N TYR A 36 -5.63 4.35 -0.76
CA TYR A 36 -5.35 3.49 0.38
C TYR A 36 -6.58 3.36 1.25
N ARG A 37 -7.00 2.12 1.47
CA ARG A 37 -8.11 1.85 2.37
C ARG A 37 -7.75 2.17 3.81
N ASN A 38 -8.64 2.86 4.52
CA ASN A 38 -8.45 3.19 5.91
C ASN A 38 -8.57 1.92 6.79
N PRO A 39 -7.56 1.61 7.62
CA PRO A 39 -7.57 0.39 8.43
C PRO A 39 -8.69 0.36 9.48
N ILE A 40 -9.15 1.52 9.98
CA ILE A 40 -10.23 1.58 10.97
C ILE A 40 -11.58 1.25 10.34
N TYR A 41 -11.88 1.79 9.15
CA TYR A 41 -13.09 1.44 8.41
C TYR A 41 -13.13 -0.06 8.08
N LEU A 42 -12.00 -0.64 7.68
CA LEU A 42 -11.93 -2.08 7.42
C LEU A 42 -12.13 -2.90 8.69
N ALA A 43 -11.59 -2.46 9.83
CA ALA A 43 -11.81 -3.09 11.12
C ALA A 43 -13.28 -3.05 11.57
N LYS A 44 -13.94 -1.88 11.44
CA LYS A 44 -15.37 -1.74 11.71
C LYS A 44 -16.21 -2.64 10.80
N GLN A 45 -15.88 -2.73 9.52
CA GLN A 45 -16.56 -3.64 8.58
C GLN A 45 -16.44 -5.10 9.03
N TYR A 46 -15.24 -5.57 9.39
CA TYR A 46 -15.06 -6.95 9.86
C TYR A 46 -15.83 -7.23 11.14
N LYS A 47 -15.80 -6.28 12.09
CA LYS A 47 -16.55 -6.40 13.33
C LYS A 47 -18.06 -6.49 13.07
N LEU A 48 -18.58 -5.63 12.19
CA LEU A 48 -19.98 -5.63 11.76
C LEU A 48 -20.39 -6.95 11.12
N MET A 49 -19.56 -7.53 10.23
CA MET A 49 -19.86 -8.81 9.58
C MET A 49 -19.97 -9.97 10.60
N ILE A 50 -19.18 -9.93 11.67
CA ILE A 50 -19.26 -10.92 12.76
C ILE A 50 -20.50 -10.67 13.62
N GLU A 51 -20.77 -9.42 14.00
CA GLU A 51 -21.90 -9.05 14.87
C GLU A 51 -23.27 -9.23 14.20
N SER A 52 -23.35 -8.95 12.90
CA SER A 52 -24.56 -9.17 12.08
C SER A 52 -24.84 -10.65 11.78
N GLY A 53 -23.92 -11.55 12.12
CA GLY A 53 -24.04 -12.98 11.84
C GLY A 53 -23.72 -13.39 10.41
N GLN A 54 -23.26 -12.46 9.54
CA GLN A 54 -22.77 -12.79 8.20
C GLN A 54 -21.60 -13.77 8.24
N ALA A 55 -20.78 -13.69 9.29
CA ALA A 55 -19.79 -14.69 9.65
C ALA A 55 -20.00 -15.15 11.09
N ARG A 56 -19.90 -16.45 11.34
CA ARG A 56 -20.10 -17.02 12.69
C ARG A 56 -19.03 -16.60 13.68
N ASN A 57 -17.79 -16.42 13.20
CA ASN A 57 -16.63 -16.02 13.99
C ASN A 57 -15.52 -15.50 13.07
N GLU A 58 -14.40 -15.06 13.64
CA GLU A 58 -13.23 -14.55 12.89
C GLU A 58 -12.66 -15.54 11.88
N SER A 59 -12.66 -16.85 12.20
CA SER A 59 -12.12 -17.89 11.32
C SER A 59 -13.02 -18.10 10.10
N ASP A 60 -14.33 -18.05 10.31
CA ASP A 60 -15.34 -18.14 9.26
C ASP A 60 -15.23 -16.92 8.34
N LEU A 61 -15.17 -15.71 8.92
CA LEU A 61 -14.97 -14.47 8.17
C LEU A 61 -13.70 -14.54 7.32
N ALA A 62 -12.59 -15.00 7.90
CA ALA A 62 -11.32 -15.14 7.22
C ALA A 62 -11.40 -16.07 5.99
N ARG A 63 -12.11 -17.20 6.12
CA ARG A 63 -12.37 -18.12 4.99
C ARG A 63 -13.22 -17.47 3.90
N GLN A 64 -14.27 -16.74 4.28
CA GLN A 64 -15.16 -16.04 3.34
C GLN A 64 -14.43 -14.97 2.51
N ILE A 65 -13.56 -14.18 3.15
CA ILE A 65 -12.85 -13.07 2.48
C ILE A 65 -11.47 -13.48 1.90
N GLY A 66 -11.06 -14.74 2.08
CA GLY A 66 -9.81 -15.27 1.53
C GLY A 66 -8.54 -14.77 2.22
N VAL A 67 -8.57 -14.49 3.52
CA VAL A 67 -7.39 -14.06 4.30
C VAL A 67 -7.14 -14.99 5.48
N SER A 68 -5.99 -14.82 6.14
CA SER A 68 -5.72 -15.57 7.38
C SER A 68 -6.60 -15.07 8.54
N ARG A 69 -6.99 -15.97 9.44
CA ARG A 69 -7.65 -15.60 10.70
C ARG A 69 -6.87 -14.53 11.47
N VAL A 70 -5.54 -14.65 11.48
CA VAL A 70 -4.63 -13.71 12.14
C VAL A 70 -4.80 -12.29 11.57
N THR A 71 -4.97 -12.17 10.25
CA THR A 71 -5.23 -10.88 9.60
C THR A 71 -6.54 -10.27 10.08
N VAL A 72 -7.64 -11.04 10.14
CA VAL A 72 -8.93 -10.55 10.65
C VAL A 72 -8.77 -10.04 12.09
N ASN A 73 -8.14 -10.84 12.96
CA ASN A 73 -7.89 -10.46 14.34
C ASN A 73 -7.06 -9.17 14.44
N HIS A 74 -6.01 -9.02 13.64
CA HIS A 74 -5.21 -7.79 13.61
C HIS A 74 -6.07 -6.54 13.35
N PHE A 75 -6.97 -6.58 12.37
CA PHE A 75 -7.88 -5.46 12.12
C PHE A 75 -8.87 -5.26 13.27
N VAL A 76 -9.53 -6.31 13.75
CA VAL A 76 -10.50 -6.20 14.85
C VAL A 76 -9.84 -5.64 16.12
N THR A 77 -8.57 -5.99 16.40
CA THR A 77 -7.83 -5.43 17.55
C THR A 77 -7.58 -3.93 17.47
N LEU A 78 -7.62 -3.31 16.28
CA LEU A 78 -7.49 -1.86 16.15
C LEU A 78 -8.65 -1.10 16.82
N LEU A 79 -9.82 -1.72 16.95
CA LEU A 79 -10.97 -1.14 17.63
C LEU A 79 -10.79 -1.06 19.16
N LYS A 80 -9.68 -1.58 19.70
CA LYS A 80 -9.29 -1.44 21.11
C LYS A 80 -8.50 -0.16 21.39
N LEU A 81 -8.19 0.65 20.37
CA LEU A 81 -7.55 1.94 20.53
C LEU A 81 -8.46 2.91 21.31
N ALA A 82 -7.87 3.95 21.89
CA ALA A 82 -8.64 5.02 22.51
C ALA A 82 -9.59 5.67 21.47
N PRO A 83 -10.82 6.06 21.86
CA PRO A 83 -11.81 6.58 20.92
C PRO A 83 -11.31 7.79 20.14
N GLU A 84 -10.54 8.68 20.77
CA GLU A 84 -9.99 9.88 20.13
C GLU A 84 -8.99 9.53 19.02
N VAL A 85 -8.28 8.40 19.17
CA VAL A 85 -7.33 7.87 18.19
C VAL A 85 -8.07 7.29 17.00
N ILE A 86 -9.18 6.59 17.25
CA ILE A 86 -10.05 6.04 16.21
C ILE A 86 -10.64 7.20 15.39
N GLU A 87 -11.24 8.18 16.04
CA GLU A 87 -11.85 9.36 15.39
C GLU A 87 -10.84 10.12 14.53
N ALA A 88 -9.63 10.39 15.04
CA ALA A 88 -8.58 11.08 14.29
C ALA A 88 -8.16 10.31 13.02
N VAL A 89 -8.12 8.97 13.08
CA VAL A 89 -7.81 8.14 11.91
C VAL A 89 -8.99 8.11 10.94
N GLU A 90 -10.23 8.13 11.40
CA GLU A 90 -11.41 8.20 10.54
C GLU A 90 -11.51 9.52 9.77
N GLN A 91 -11.14 10.63 10.40
CA GLN A 91 -11.09 11.96 9.77
C GLN A 91 -10.11 12.04 8.60
N MET A 92 -9.17 11.10 8.47
CA MET A 92 -8.27 11.01 7.30
C MET A 92 -9.00 10.54 6.02
N GLY A 93 -10.24 10.06 6.14
CA GLY A 93 -11.09 9.58 5.05
C GLY A 93 -10.86 8.11 4.67
N ASP A 94 -11.76 7.58 3.84
CA ASP A 94 -11.63 6.28 3.16
C ASP A 94 -12.29 6.39 1.76
N PRO A 95 -11.53 6.39 0.65
CA PRO A 95 -10.09 6.09 0.54
C PRO A 95 -9.18 7.28 0.92
N MET A 96 -8.02 6.97 1.49
CA MET A 96 -6.97 7.96 1.76
C MET A 96 -6.09 8.16 0.50
N PRO A 97 -5.79 9.42 0.11
CA PRO A 97 -4.92 9.72 -1.05
C PRO A 97 -3.45 9.35 -0.82
N LYS A 98 -3.04 9.24 0.45
CA LYS A 98 -1.71 8.81 0.88
C LYS A 98 -1.85 7.84 2.05
N ARG A 99 -0.84 6.99 2.25
CA ARG A 99 -0.81 6.02 3.36
C ARG A 99 -0.31 6.68 4.65
N TYR A 100 -1.11 7.57 5.24
CA TYR A 100 -0.77 8.29 6.49
C TYR A 100 -0.51 7.34 7.65
N VAL A 101 -1.35 6.31 7.77
CA VAL A 101 -1.25 5.27 8.79
C VAL A 101 -1.35 3.89 8.20
N THR A 102 -0.73 2.93 8.88
CA THR A 102 -0.80 1.50 8.52
C THR A 102 -1.37 0.72 9.70
N GLU A 103 -2.05 -0.38 9.40
CA GLU A 103 -2.52 -1.36 10.40
C GLU A 103 -1.41 -1.71 11.40
N ARG A 104 -0.21 -2.08 10.92
CA ARG A 104 0.93 -2.44 11.78
C ARG A 104 1.31 -1.33 12.75
N LYS A 105 1.28 -0.07 12.31
CA LYS A 105 1.57 1.09 13.16
C LYS A 105 0.49 1.26 14.22
N LEU A 106 -0.79 1.22 13.84
CA LEU A 106 -1.90 1.31 14.78
C LEU A 106 -1.90 0.18 15.81
N ARG A 107 -1.61 -1.06 15.40
CA ARG A 107 -1.48 -2.21 16.29
C ARG A 107 -0.37 -2.04 17.33
N SER A 108 0.71 -1.32 17.00
CA SER A 108 1.75 -0.99 17.97
C SER A 108 1.25 -0.02 19.07
N LEU A 109 0.27 0.83 18.75
CA LEU A 109 -0.32 1.78 19.69
C LEU A 109 -1.29 1.10 20.66
N VAL A 110 -1.97 0.03 20.25
CA VAL A 110 -2.91 -0.73 21.11
C VAL A 110 -2.28 -1.18 22.43
N LYS A 111 -0.96 -1.41 22.43
CA LYS A 111 -0.21 -1.85 23.63
C LYS A 111 0.19 -0.70 24.57
N LEU A 112 -0.02 0.55 24.16
CA LEU A 112 0.40 1.73 24.91
C LEU A 112 -0.76 2.30 25.75
N PRO A 113 -0.48 2.99 26.87
CA PRO A 113 -1.50 3.72 27.61
C PRO A 113 -2.15 4.81 26.73
N SER A 114 -3.45 5.07 26.92
CA SER A 114 -4.24 6.01 26.10
C SER A 114 -3.60 7.40 26.00
N ALA A 115 -2.94 7.89 27.05
CA ALA A 115 -2.20 9.16 27.02
C ALA A 115 -1.08 9.18 25.98
N ARG A 116 -0.30 8.09 25.86
CA ARG A 116 0.76 7.97 24.84
C ARG A 116 0.18 7.79 23.44
N GLN A 117 -0.94 7.07 23.30
CA GLN A 117 -1.59 6.91 22.00
C GLN A 117 -2.01 8.27 21.41
N ARG A 118 -2.62 9.13 22.24
CA ARG A 118 -3.05 10.48 21.85
C ARG A 118 -1.90 11.37 21.41
N ALA A 119 -0.78 11.36 22.14
CA ALA A 119 0.41 12.12 21.78
C ALA A 119 0.92 11.74 20.37
N ILE A 120 1.06 10.44 20.11
CA ILE A 120 1.59 9.94 18.83
C ILE A 120 0.66 10.28 17.66
N ILE A 121 -0.66 10.25 17.85
CA ILE A 121 -1.61 10.63 16.80
C ILE A 121 -1.59 12.13 16.52
N LYS A 122 -1.45 12.96 17.56
CA LYS A 122 -1.32 14.41 17.39
C LYS A 122 -0.10 14.76 16.54
N ASP A 123 1.02 14.09 16.78
CA ASP A 123 2.24 14.27 15.98
C ASP A 123 2.01 13.85 14.51
N LEU A 124 1.18 12.84 14.26
CA LEU A 124 0.86 12.38 12.89
C LEU A 124 -0.06 13.34 12.13
N GLY A 125 -1.03 13.93 12.83
CA GLY A 125 -1.92 14.94 12.24
C GLY A 125 -1.20 16.25 11.92
N THR A 126 -0.22 16.64 12.76
CA THR A 126 0.52 17.91 12.62
C THR A 126 1.42 17.93 11.38
N VAL A 127 1.89 16.78 10.90
CA VAL A 127 2.79 16.68 9.73
C VAL A 127 2.03 16.78 8.39
N SER A 128 0.71 16.92 8.40
CA SER A 128 -0.12 16.91 7.18
C SER A 128 -0.75 18.26 6.81
N LEU A 129 -0.31 19.38 7.40
CA LEU A 129 -0.68 20.75 7.00
C LEU A 129 0.41 21.41 6.15
#